data_AF-A0A920BM36-F1
#
_entry.id   AF-A0A920BM36-F1
#
_cell.length_a   1.000
_cell.length_b   1.000
_cell.length_c   1.000
_cell.angle_alpha   90.00
_cell.angle_beta   90.00
_cell.angle_gamma   90.00
#
_symmetry.space_group_name_H-M   'P 1'
#
loop_
_entity.id
_entity.type
_entity.pdbx_description
1 polymer ?
#
loop_
_entity_poly.entity_id
_entity_poly.type
_entity_poly.pdbx_seq_one_letter_code
_entity_poly.pdbx_strand_id
1 'polypeptide(L)'
;MAVVAQELSEFLVANFPDADQGFVSTANDYVKQLQDLDSEVEETLSAISSGERLLVTNHAVFAYFADRYSFTVLGEIIPSSSTLAKRERPTTGESRRGD
;
A
#
# COMPACT_ATOMS: atom_id res chain seq x y z
N MET A 1 -0.41 -6.18 -5.94
CA MET A 1 -1.78 -5.86 -6.39
C MET A 1 -2.46 -7.03 -7.10
N ALA A 2 -1.78 -7.77 -7.98
CA ALA A 2 -2.33 -8.95 -8.64
C ALA A 2 -2.95 -9.97 -7.65
N VAL A 3 -2.21 -10.30 -6.57
CA VAL A 3 -2.70 -11.20 -5.50
C VAL A 3 -3.99 -10.68 -4.87
N VAL A 4 -4.07 -9.39 -4.53
CA VAL A 4 -5.27 -8.80 -3.92
C VAL A 4 -6.48 -8.89 -4.85
N ALA A 5 -6.30 -8.63 -6.15
CA ALA A 5 -7.39 -8.74 -7.13
C ALA A 5 -7.87 -10.19 -7.27
N GLN A 6 -6.95 -11.14 -7.27
CA GLN A 6 -7.25 -12.57 -7.31
C GLN A 6 -8.04 -13.01 -6.06
N GLU A 7 -7.52 -12.70 -4.88
CA GLU A 7 -8.14 -13.07 -3.59
C GLU A 7 -9.51 -12.41 -3.39
N LEU A 8 -9.68 -11.17 -3.87
CA LEU A 8 -10.98 -10.50 -3.84
C LEU A 8 -12.00 -11.22 -4.73
N SER A 9 -11.60 -11.63 -5.94
CA SER A 9 -12.46 -12.40 -6.84
C SER A 9 -12.89 -13.72 -6.19
N GLU A 10 -11.94 -14.45 -5.60
CA GLU A 10 -12.20 -15.70 -4.87
C GLU A 10 -13.14 -15.50 -3.68
N PHE A 11 -12.92 -14.43 -2.90
CA PHE A 11 -13.79 -14.06 -1.80
C PHE A 11 -15.23 -13.79 -2.26
N LEU A 12 -15.41 -13.08 -3.38
CA LEU A 12 -16.73 -12.76 -3.91
C LEU A 12 -17.47 -14.01 -4.39
N VAL A 13 -16.79 -14.92 -5.09
CA VAL A 13 -17.34 -16.22 -5.50
C VAL A 13 -17.82 -17.02 -4.27
N ALA A 14 -17.00 -17.06 -3.21
CA ALA A 14 -17.29 -17.84 -2.02
C ALA A 14 -18.45 -17.29 -1.18
N ASN A 15 -18.62 -15.97 -1.12
CA ASN A 15 -19.60 -15.32 -0.24
C ASN A 15 -20.90 -14.91 -0.95
N PHE A 16 -20.89 -14.83 -2.29
CA PHE A 16 -22.03 -14.40 -3.09
C PHE A 16 -22.28 -15.36 -4.26
N PRO A 17 -22.67 -16.63 -3.99
CA PRO A 17 -22.84 -17.65 -5.03
C PRO A 17 -23.97 -17.32 -6.02
N ASP A 18 -24.97 -16.55 -5.60
CA ASP A 18 -26.11 -16.15 -6.43
C ASP A 18 -25.82 -14.90 -7.31
N ALA A 19 -24.67 -14.26 -7.13
CA ALA A 19 -24.25 -13.14 -7.96
C ALA A 19 -23.82 -13.63 -9.36
N ASP A 20 -23.95 -12.75 -10.36
CA ASP A 20 -23.39 -13.00 -11.69
C ASP A 20 -21.87 -13.11 -11.61
N GLN A 21 -21.32 -14.30 -11.92
CA GLN A 21 -19.89 -14.60 -11.83
C GLN A 21 -19.10 -14.14 -13.07
N GLY A 22 -19.70 -13.39 -13.99
CA GLY A 22 -19.02 -12.80 -15.15
C GLY A 22 -17.80 -11.95 -14.78
N PHE A 23 -17.78 -11.38 -13.56
CA PHE A 23 -16.63 -10.62 -13.05
C PHE A 23 -15.36 -11.48 -12.89
N VAL A 24 -15.45 -12.80 -12.78
CA VAL A 24 -14.28 -13.69 -12.64
C VAL A 24 -13.38 -13.59 -13.87
N SER A 25 -13.95 -13.55 -15.08
CA SER A 25 -13.17 -13.36 -16.30
C SER A 25 -12.49 -12.01 -16.31
N THR A 26 -13.22 -10.95 -15.95
CA THR A 26 -12.66 -9.59 -15.86
C THR A 26 -11.54 -9.50 -14.83
N ALA A 27 -11.70 -10.16 -13.68
CA ALA A 27 -10.68 -10.21 -12.63
C ALA A 27 -9.43 -10.92 -13.13
N ASN A 28 -9.56 -12.08 -13.80
CA ASN A 28 -8.43 -12.81 -14.36
C ASN A 28 -7.67 -11.98 -15.41
N ASP A 29 -8.39 -11.31 -16.32
CA ASP A 29 -7.78 -10.43 -17.32
C ASP A 29 -7.03 -9.27 -16.66
N TYR A 30 -7.61 -8.69 -15.60
CA TYR A 30 -6.99 -7.60 -14.86
C TYR A 30 -5.77 -8.06 -14.04
N VAL A 31 -5.82 -9.24 -13.43
CA VAL A 31 -4.67 -9.86 -12.76
C VAL A 31 -3.50 -10.01 -13.73
N LYS A 32 -3.77 -10.48 -14.95
CA LYS A 32 -2.75 -10.59 -16.00
C LYS A 32 -2.16 -9.21 -16.34
N GLN A 33 -2.98 -8.20 -16.53
CA GLN A 33 -2.50 -6.82 -16.77
C GLN A 33 -1.60 -6.32 -15.65
N LEU A 34 -1.90 -6.63 -14.39
CA LEU A 34 -1.08 -6.24 -13.25
C LEU A 34 0.27 -6.97 -13.20
N GLN A 35 0.32 -8.23 -13.64
CA GLN A 35 1.56 -9.01 -13.74
C GLN A 35 2.44 -8.54 -14.89
N ASP A 36 1.83 -8.25 -16.04
CA ASP A 36 2.52 -7.69 -17.20
C ASP A 36 3.11 -6.32 -16.83
N LEU A 37 2.33 -5.45 -16.18
CA LEU A 37 2.79 -4.14 -15.69
C LEU A 37 3.95 -4.25 -14.67
N ASP A 38 3.87 -5.21 -13.73
CA ASP A 38 4.94 -5.44 -12.76
C ASP A 38 6.26 -5.79 -13.47
N SER A 39 6.20 -6.60 -14.53
CA SER A 39 7.35 -6.97 -15.35
C SER A 39 7.92 -5.78 -16.14
N GLU A 40 7.05 -4.95 -16.73
CA GLU A 40 7.45 -3.72 -17.43
C GLU A 40 8.16 -2.73 -16.49
N VAL A 41 7.69 -2.62 -15.25
CA VAL A 41 8.32 -1.77 -14.23
C VAL A 41 9.69 -2.31 -13.85
N GLU A 42 9.85 -3.62 -13.66
CA GLU A 42 11.16 -4.23 -13.39
C GLU A 42 12.15 -3.98 -14.53
N GLU A 43 11.73 -4.15 -15.78
CA GLU A 43 12.55 -3.88 -16.95
C GLU A 43 12.97 -2.42 -17.00
N THR A 44 12.04 -1.49 -16.79
CA THR A 44 12.33 -0.05 -16.76
C THR A 44 13.35 0.30 -15.68
N LEU A 45 13.20 -0.26 -14.48
CA LEU A 45 14.08 0.01 -13.34
C LEU A 45 15.42 -0.72 -13.42
N SER A 46 15.57 -1.71 -14.31
CA SER A 46 16.83 -2.41 -14.54
C SER A 46 17.94 -1.49 -15.06
N ALA A 47 17.59 -0.36 -15.68
CA ALA A 47 18.53 0.67 -16.10
C ALA A 47 19.25 1.37 -14.93
N ILE A 48 18.69 1.30 -13.72
CA ILE A 48 19.28 1.89 -12.51
C ILE A 48 20.10 0.82 -11.79
N SER A 49 21.39 1.11 -11.62
CA SER A 49 22.29 0.22 -10.89
C SER A 49 21.81 0.02 -9.45
N SER A 50 21.98 -1.19 -8.91
CA SER A 50 21.45 -1.53 -7.58
C SER A 50 21.99 -0.63 -6.46
N GLY A 51 23.21 -0.10 -6.59
CA GLY A 51 23.80 0.83 -5.63
C GLY A 51 23.22 2.25 -5.66
N GLU A 52 22.46 2.59 -6.71
CA GLU A 52 21.88 3.91 -6.93
C GLU A 52 20.35 3.94 -6.73
N ARG A 53 19.75 2.83 -6.30
CA ARG A 53 18.31 2.71 -6.06
C ARG A 53 17.90 3.36 -4.75
N LEU A 54 17.95 4.69 -4.74
CA LEU A 54 17.65 5.54 -3.60
C LEU A 54 16.38 6.34 -3.90
N LEU A 55 15.39 6.27 -3.02
CA LEU A 55 14.10 6.93 -3.18
C LEU A 55 13.97 8.05 -2.14
N VAL A 56 13.79 9.29 -2.61
CA VAL A 56 13.59 10.47 -1.76
C VAL A 56 12.17 10.97 -1.96
N THR A 57 11.35 10.93 -0.91
CA THR A 57 9.94 11.33 -0.97
C THR A 57 9.56 12.16 0.26
N ASN A 58 8.50 12.98 0.17
CA ASN A 58 8.05 13.75 1.33
C ASN A 58 7.38 12.86 2.40
N HIS A 59 6.76 11.75 1.99
CA HIS A 59 6.06 10.77 2.84
C HIS A 59 6.42 9.32 2.45
N ALA A 60 6.38 8.38 3.40
CA ALA A 60 6.70 6.95 3.16
C ALA A 60 5.54 6.13 2.59
N VAL A 61 4.86 6.65 1.57
CA VAL A 61 3.79 5.89 0.88
C VAL A 61 4.35 4.85 -0.10
N PHE A 62 5.65 4.88 -0.35
CA PHE A 62 6.33 4.00 -1.32
C PHE A 62 7.07 2.84 -0.67
N ALA A 63 6.83 2.52 0.60
CA ALA A 63 7.52 1.42 1.28
C ALA A 63 7.36 0.07 0.55
N TYR A 64 6.14 -0.27 0.11
CA TYR A 64 5.90 -1.50 -0.66
C TYR A 64 6.57 -1.48 -2.04
N PHE A 65 6.63 -0.32 -2.69
CA PHE A 65 7.35 -0.17 -3.95
C PHE A 65 8.86 -0.38 -3.74
N ALA A 66 9.40 0.21 -2.67
CA ALA A 66 10.80 0.10 -2.34
C ALA A 66 11.22 -1.33 -2.01
N ASP A 67 10.39 -2.04 -1.23
CA ASP A 67 10.58 -3.47 -0.95
C ASP A 67 10.52 -4.31 -2.23
N ARG A 68 9.48 -4.12 -3.05
CA ARG A 68 9.26 -4.90 -4.29
C ARG A 68 10.39 -4.74 -5.32
N TYR A 69 10.96 -3.53 -5.47
CA TYR A 69 11.94 -3.21 -6.52
C TYR A 69 13.36 -2.93 -5.99
N SER A 70 13.62 -3.23 -4.72
CA SER A 70 14.94 -3.07 -4.07
C SER A 70 15.45 -1.63 -4.06
N PHE A 71 14.59 -0.68 -3.68
CA PHE A 71 15.00 0.70 -3.38
C PHE A 71 15.17 0.90 -1.88
N THR A 72 16.06 1.82 -1.51
CA THR A 72 16.19 2.33 -0.14
C THR A 72 15.49 3.69 -0.04
N VAL A 73 14.56 3.84 0.89
CA VAL A 73 13.90 5.13 1.16
C VAL A 73 14.80 5.97 2.06
N LEU A 74 15.27 7.13 1.59
CA LEU A 74 16.27 7.95 2.27
C LEU A 74 15.69 9.05 3.19
N GLY A 75 14.38 9.30 3.17
CA GLY A 75 13.77 10.23 4.11
C GLY A 75 12.28 10.39 3.92
N GLU A 76 11.54 10.46 5.03
CA GLU A 76 10.23 11.10 5.13
C GLU A 76 10.48 12.54 5.60
N ILE A 77 10.33 13.53 4.73
CA ILE A 77 10.47 14.94 5.14
C ILE A 77 9.34 15.32 6.13
N ILE A 78 8.22 14.59 6.12
CA ILE A 78 7.17 14.64 7.14
C ILE A 78 6.88 13.21 7.61
N PRO A 79 7.21 12.85 8.88
CA PRO A 79 6.85 11.56 9.44
C PRO A 79 5.35 11.34 9.28
N SER A 80 4.96 10.25 8.65
CA SER A 80 3.55 9.89 8.54
C SER A 80 2.96 9.65 9.93
N SER A 81 2.24 10.64 10.47
CA SER A 81 1.26 10.38 11.51
C SER A 81 0.16 9.56 10.84
N SER A 82 0.21 8.23 10.98
CA SER A 82 -0.92 7.38 10.61
C SER A 82 -2.24 8.00 11.11
N THR A 83 -3.31 7.92 10.32
CA THR A 83 -4.66 8.40 10.69
C THR A 83 -5.25 7.72 11.93
N LEU A 84 -4.52 6.77 12.54
CA LEU A 84 -4.86 6.10 13.79
C LEU A 84 -4.13 6.66 15.02
N ALA A 85 -3.10 7.48 14.85
CA ALA A 85 -2.35 8.07 15.95
C ALA A 85 -2.87 9.49 16.24
N LYS A 86 -3.74 9.58 17.26
CA LYS A 86 -4.09 10.75 18.09
C LYS A 86 -5.60 11.04 18.18
N ARG A 87 -6.35 10.14 18.82
CA ARG A 87 -7.32 10.60 19.83
C ARG A 87 -6.58 10.71 21.16
N GLU A 88 -5.91 11.83 21.37
CA GLU A 88 -5.67 12.25 22.76
C GLU A 88 -7.02 12.74 23.30
N ARG A 89 -7.58 12.00 24.26
CA ARG A 89 -8.70 12.49 25.06
C ARG A 89 -8.18 13.73 25.81
N PRO A 90 -8.85 14.89 25.74
CA PRO A 90 -8.50 15.99 26.61
C PRO A 90 -8.85 15.59 28.06
N THR A 91 -7.85 15.52 28.93
CA THR A 91 -8.08 15.40 30.38
C THR A 91 -8.48 16.76 30.91
N THR A 92 -9.77 17.04 30.92
CA THR A 92 -10.34 18.19 31.65
C THR A 92 -10.39 17.86 33.14
N GLY A 93 -9.90 18.77 33.99
CA GLY A 93 -10.38 18.89 35.38
C GLY A 93 -9.32 19.11 36.44
N GLU A 94 -9.04 20.38 36.74
CA GLU A 94 -8.26 20.86 37.88
C GLU A 94 -8.83 20.45 39.25
N SER A 95 -7.97 20.30 40.26
CA SER A 95 -8.09 21.12 41.48
C SER A 95 -6.87 20.96 42.40
N ARG A 96 -5.98 21.95 42.36
CA ARG A 96 -5.13 22.31 43.50
C ARG A 96 -5.41 23.77 43.82
N ARG A 97 -6.16 24.01 44.89
CA ARG A 97 -6.07 25.26 45.66
C ARG A 97 -5.48 24.91 47.02
N GLY A 98 -4.29 25.43 47.28
CA GLY A 98 -3.90 25.82 48.62
C GLY A 98 -4.25 27.30 48.77
N ASP A 99 -5.07 27.60 49.75
CA ASP A 99 -4.86 28.61 50.81
C ASP A 99 -5.90 28.35 51.90
#